data_AF-A0A1C6LRS0-F1
#
_entry.id   AF-A0A1C6LRS0-F1
#
_cell.length_a   1.000
_cell.length_b   1.000
_cell.length_c   1.000
_cell.angle_alpha   90.00
_cell.angle_beta   90.00
_cell.angle_gamma   90.00
#
_symmetry.space_group_name_H-M   'P 1'
#
loop_
_entity.id
_entity.type
_entity.pdbx_description
1 polymer ?
#
loop_
_entity_poly.entity_id
_entity_poly.type
_entity_poly.pdbx_seq_one_letter_code
_entity_poly.pdbx_strand_id
1 'polypeptide(L)'
;MDTRTAVATIAAILLSTLAGCGNDGPDKTTILPLRTTSPAPMPSPVHDFEDCQALLDRAYQADDVRDVSGEPECEALTAAEYREAVAAVLTEHKDEILAYEPTHTDKAVWDVAWEAIGPAQRKRICREIEATGAEAVGVDLADGSAGRGENEGIAQAEYYENEKC
;
A
#
# COMPACT_ATOMS: atom_id res chain seq x y z
N MET A 1 -11.54 26.78 -46.24
CA MET A 1 -11.93 25.68 -47.14
C MET A 1 -11.29 24.42 -46.63
N ASP A 2 -11.95 23.40 -46.09
CA ASP A 2 -13.29 23.22 -45.55
C ASP A 2 -13.29 21.82 -44.91
N THR A 3 -13.83 21.71 -43.69
CA THR A 3 -14.60 20.57 -43.08
C THR A 3 -14.12 19.10 -43.28
N ARG A 4 -14.08 18.21 -42.26
CA ARG A 4 -15.15 17.84 -41.31
C ARG A 4 -14.64 17.16 -40.04
N THR A 5 -15.27 17.56 -38.95
CA THR A 5 -15.46 16.96 -37.63
C THR A 5 -16.16 15.59 -37.71
N ALA A 6 -15.78 14.64 -36.83
CA ALA A 6 -16.62 13.50 -36.45
C ALA A 6 -16.55 13.32 -34.92
N VAL A 7 -17.66 13.66 -34.27
CA VAL A 7 -17.94 13.44 -32.85
C VAL A 7 -18.74 12.13 -32.75
N ALA A 8 -18.37 11.24 -31.85
CA ALA A 8 -19.20 10.09 -31.47
C ALA A 8 -19.29 10.02 -29.94
N THR A 9 -20.26 10.75 -29.41
CA THR A 9 -20.76 10.70 -28.05
C THR A 9 -21.59 9.43 -27.87
N ILE A 10 -21.25 8.56 -26.91
CA ILE A 10 -22.15 7.51 -26.42
C ILE A 10 -22.42 7.79 -24.95
N ALA A 11 -23.53 8.47 -24.70
CA ALA A 11 -24.15 8.61 -23.39
C ALA A 11 -25.19 7.50 -23.25
N ALA A 12 -24.95 6.54 -22.35
CA ALA A 12 -25.94 5.56 -21.94
C ALA A 12 -26.55 6.01 -20.60
N ILE A 13 -27.77 6.53 -20.70
CA ILE A 13 -28.64 6.92 -19.61
C ILE A 13 -29.32 5.64 -19.10
N LEU A 14 -29.15 5.31 -17.82
CA LEU A 14 -30.01 4.35 -17.12
C LEU A 14 -30.64 5.04 -15.91
N LEU A 15 -31.79 5.68 -16.16
CA LEU A 15 -32.74 6.10 -15.14
C LEU A 15 -33.42 4.86 -14.55
N SER A 16 -33.12 4.56 -13.28
CA SER A 16 -33.89 3.60 -12.49
C SER A 16 -34.98 4.34 -11.75
N THR A 17 -36.17 4.43 -12.35
CA THR A 17 -37.38 4.88 -11.68
C THR A 17 -37.91 3.75 -10.79
N LEU A 18 -37.74 3.86 -9.47
CA LEU A 18 -38.54 3.07 -8.53
C LEU A 18 -39.95 3.66 -8.47
N ALA A 19 -40.82 3.12 -9.31
CA ALA A 19 -42.26 3.22 -9.13
C ALA A 19 -42.68 2.24 -8.01
N GLY A 20 -42.91 2.80 -6.82
CA GLY A 20 -43.47 2.10 -5.67
C GLY A 20 -44.56 2.96 -5.04
N CYS A 21 -45.66 3.19 -5.76
CA CYS A 21 -46.89 3.75 -5.21
C CYS A 21 -47.57 2.70 -4.32
N GLY A 22 -47.32 2.76 -3.00
CA GLY A 22 -48.15 2.07 -2.02
C GLY A 22 -49.43 2.87 -1.79
N ASN A 23 -50.54 2.36 -2.31
CA ASN A 23 -51.86 2.95 -2.17
C ASN A 23 -52.46 2.59 -0.80
N ASP A 24 -52.88 3.60 -0.03
CA ASP A 24 -53.60 3.49 1.23
C ASP A 24 -54.99 2.82 1.06
N GLY A 25 -55.32 1.92 1.98
CA GLY A 25 -56.66 1.34 2.15
C GLY A 25 -56.69 0.27 3.25
N PRO A 26 -57.65 0.28 4.19
CA PRO A 26 -57.39 -0.06 5.58
C PRO A 26 -57.79 -1.50 5.92
N ASP A 27 -56.89 -2.26 6.56
CA ASP A 27 -57.30 -3.45 7.31
C ASP A 27 -56.81 -3.41 8.75
N LYS A 28 -57.80 -3.50 9.62
CA LYS A 28 -57.77 -3.27 11.05
C LYS A 28 -57.08 -4.45 11.74
N THR A 29 -55.75 -4.37 11.90
CA THR A 29 -55.00 -5.34 12.70
C THR A 29 -54.63 -4.72 14.03
N THR A 30 -55.16 -5.27 15.11
CA THR A 30 -54.82 -4.93 16.50
C THR A 30 -53.33 -5.15 16.73
N ILE A 31 -52.53 -4.08 16.77
CA ILE A 31 -51.11 -4.13 17.13
C ILE A 31 -51.02 -3.99 18.65
N LEU A 32 -50.66 -5.09 19.34
CA LEU A 32 -50.10 -5.01 20.68
C LEU A 32 -48.80 -4.19 20.61
N PRO A 33 -48.50 -3.32 21.58
CA PRO A 33 -47.24 -2.59 21.60
C PRO A 33 -46.10 -3.58 21.86
N LEU A 34 -45.42 -4.03 20.80
CA LEU A 34 -44.12 -4.67 20.94
C LEU A 34 -43.18 -3.60 21.50
N ARG A 35 -42.78 -3.78 22.76
CA ARG A 35 -41.63 -3.06 23.31
C ARG A 35 -40.44 -3.38 22.43
N THR A 36 -40.04 -2.44 21.58
CA THR A 36 -38.73 -2.43 20.92
C THR A 36 -37.69 -2.19 21.99
N THR A 37 -37.22 -3.25 22.65
CA THR A 37 -35.91 -3.23 23.29
C THR A 37 -34.90 -3.05 22.18
N SER A 38 -34.35 -1.83 22.05
CA SER A 38 -33.15 -1.57 21.27
C SER A 38 -32.08 -2.59 21.69
N PRO A 39 -31.42 -3.28 20.75
CA PRO A 39 -30.26 -4.10 21.09
C PRO A 39 -29.28 -3.23 21.90
N ALA A 40 -28.80 -3.75 23.02
CA ALA A 40 -27.68 -3.12 23.71
C ALA A 40 -26.51 -3.00 22.71
N PRO A 41 -25.74 -1.89 22.71
CA PRO A 41 -24.56 -1.81 21.88
C PRO A 41 -23.65 -3.00 22.23
N MET A 42 -23.30 -3.79 21.20
CA MET A 42 -22.29 -4.82 21.38
C MET A 42 -21.00 -4.12 21.82
N PRO A 43 -20.27 -4.65 22.82
CA PRO A 43 -18.96 -4.09 23.16
C PRO A 43 -18.07 -4.14 21.92
N SER A 44 -17.35 -3.05 21.66
CA SER A 44 -16.30 -3.06 20.64
C SER A 44 -15.32 -4.20 20.93
N PRO A 45 -14.74 -4.83 19.89
CA PRO A 45 -13.66 -5.79 20.09
C PRO A 45 -12.57 -5.14 20.95
N VAL A 46 -12.09 -5.85 21.96
CA VAL A 46 -10.90 -5.43 22.72
C VAL A 46 -9.71 -5.97 21.95
N HIS A 47 -8.94 -5.07 21.35
CA HIS A 47 -7.73 -5.43 20.63
C HIS A 47 -6.54 -5.52 21.57
N ASP A 48 -5.67 -6.49 21.32
CA ASP A 48 -4.46 -6.74 22.11
C ASP A 48 -3.18 -6.73 21.26
N PHE A 49 -2.07 -7.12 21.89
CA PHE A 49 -0.77 -7.18 21.23
C PHE A 49 -0.76 -8.08 19.99
N GLU A 50 -1.45 -9.22 20.04
CA GLU A 50 -1.48 -10.18 18.93
C GLU A 50 -2.28 -9.61 17.75
N ASP A 51 -3.36 -8.86 18.02
CA ASP A 51 -4.12 -8.16 16.97
C ASP A 51 -3.27 -7.12 16.23
N CYS A 52 -2.50 -6.31 16.97
CA CYS A 52 -1.59 -5.35 16.36
C CYS A 52 -0.48 -6.04 15.56
N GLN A 53 0.12 -7.10 16.11
CA GLN A 53 1.14 -7.89 15.41
C GLN A 53 0.57 -8.48 14.10
N ALA A 54 -0.65 -9.01 14.13
CA ALA A 54 -1.31 -9.55 12.95
C ALA A 54 -1.64 -8.47 11.91
N LEU A 55 -1.94 -7.24 12.32
CA LEU A 55 -2.11 -6.12 11.40
C LEU A 55 -0.77 -5.74 10.73
N LEU A 56 0.30 -5.65 11.52
CA LEU A 56 1.65 -5.36 11.04
C LEU A 56 2.15 -6.43 10.06
N ASP A 57 1.96 -7.71 10.37
CA ASP A 57 2.31 -8.82 9.47
C ASP A 57 1.50 -8.74 8.16
N ARG A 58 0.18 -8.54 8.23
CA ARG A 58 -0.63 -8.35 7.01
C ARG A 58 -0.17 -7.17 6.16
N ALA A 59 0.21 -6.06 6.80
CA ALA A 59 0.73 -4.89 6.10
C ALA A 59 2.07 -5.21 5.42
N TYR A 60 2.96 -5.94 6.09
CA TYR A 60 4.22 -6.44 5.53
C TYR A 60 3.98 -7.35 4.32
N GLN A 61 3.11 -8.38 4.45
CA GLN A 61 2.77 -9.31 3.37
C GLN A 61 2.08 -8.62 2.17
N ALA A 62 1.41 -7.49 2.41
CA ALA A 62 0.78 -6.68 1.38
C ALA A 62 1.70 -5.63 0.74
N ASP A 63 2.96 -5.54 1.17
CA ASP A 63 3.92 -4.49 0.78
C ASP A 63 3.40 -3.06 1.08
N ASP A 64 2.55 -2.92 2.11
CA ASP A 64 2.01 -1.64 2.62
C ASP A 64 2.66 -1.30 3.97
N VAL A 65 4.00 -1.25 4.00
CA VAL A 65 4.75 -0.97 5.23
C VAL A 65 4.55 0.49 5.63
N ARG A 66 3.69 0.72 6.63
CA ARG A 66 3.36 2.04 7.18
C ARG A 66 3.20 2.01 8.69
N ASP A 67 3.23 3.18 9.30
CA ASP A 67 2.92 3.30 10.72
C ASP A 67 1.41 3.06 10.95
N VAL A 68 1.10 2.01 11.72
CA VAL A 68 -0.26 1.61 12.08
C VAL A 68 -0.57 1.86 13.56
N SER A 69 0.26 2.60 14.29
CA SER A 69 0.05 2.84 15.72
C SER A 69 -1.27 3.56 16.04
N GLY A 70 -1.87 4.23 15.06
CA GLY A 70 -3.17 4.89 15.17
C GLY A 70 -4.36 4.05 14.71
N GLU A 71 -4.13 2.80 14.28
CA GLU A 71 -5.19 1.89 13.86
C GLU A 71 -5.84 1.21 15.08
N PRO A 72 -7.14 0.86 15.03
CA PRO A 72 -7.87 0.30 16.16
C PRO A 72 -7.21 -0.92 16.81
N GLU A 73 -6.52 -1.74 16.03
CA GLU A 73 -5.80 -2.92 16.48
C GLU A 73 -4.53 -2.61 17.29
N CYS A 74 -3.97 -1.40 17.14
CA CYS A 74 -2.71 -0.99 17.77
C CYS A 74 -2.87 0.20 18.74
N GLU A 75 -3.97 0.95 18.70
CA GLU A 75 -4.16 2.20 19.46
C GLU A 75 -4.08 2.03 20.99
N ALA A 76 -4.40 0.83 21.48
CA ALA A 76 -4.40 0.50 22.90
C ALA A 76 -2.99 0.22 23.45
N LEU A 77 -2.00 -0.01 22.57
CA LEU A 77 -0.64 -0.32 22.96
C LEU A 77 0.12 0.96 23.36
N THR A 78 0.95 0.85 24.38
CA THR A 78 1.95 1.87 24.65
C THR A 78 2.99 1.90 23.52
N ALA A 79 3.71 3.01 23.39
CA ALA A 79 4.80 3.12 22.43
C ALA A 79 5.91 2.05 22.62
N ALA A 80 6.07 1.50 23.82
CA ALA A 80 7.00 0.40 24.06
C ALA A 80 6.45 -0.92 23.50
N GLU A 81 5.20 -1.25 23.82
CA GLU A 81 4.55 -2.48 23.34
C GLU A 81 4.38 -2.47 21.81
N TYR A 82 4.04 -1.33 21.21
CA TYR A 82 3.99 -1.20 19.75
C TYR A 82 5.35 -1.48 19.10
N ARG A 83 6.44 -0.95 19.66
CA ARG A 83 7.79 -1.24 19.16
C ARG A 83 8.16 -2.72 19.32
N GLU A 84 7.71 -3.37 20.39
CA GLU A 84 7.90 -4.80 20.56
C GLU A 84 7.11 -5.62 19.52
N ALA A 85 5.88 -5.22 19.19
CA ALA A 85 5.09 -5.85 18.13
C ALA A 85 5.75 -5.69 16.75
N VAL A 86 6.24 -4.48 16.43
CA VAL A 86 7.01 -4.22 15.20
C VAL A 86 8.28 -5.08 15.18
N ALA A 87 9.03 -5.13 16.28
CA ALA A 87 10.25 -5.93 16.36
C ALA A 87 9.97 -7.43 16.20
N ALA A 88 8.84 -7.93 16.69
CA ALA A 88 8.43 -9.31 16.52
C ALA A 88 8.21 -9.66 15.04
N VAL A 89 7.42 -8.85 14.31
CA VAL A 89 7.20 -9.05 12.87
C VAL A 89 8.51 -8.97 12.08
N LEU A 90 9.35 -7.95 12.35
CA LEU A 90 10.65 -7.83 11.67
C LEU A 90 11.58 -9.01 11.96
N THR A 91 11.52 -9.57 13.16
CA THR A 91 12.33 -10.75 13.53
C THR A 91 11.83 -12.00 12.81
N GLU A 92 10.52 -12.15 12.67
CA GLU A 92 9.88 -13.26 11.96
C GLU A 92 10.22 -13.25 10.47
N HIS A 93 10.19 -12.08 9.84
CA HIS A 93 10.52 -11.91 8.41
C HIS A 93 11.99 -11.59 8.13
N LYS A 94 12.86 -11.66 9.14
CA LYS A 94 14.26 -11.23 9.02
C LYS A 94 14.98 -11.87 7.83
N ASP A 95 14.81 -13.18 7.64
CA ASP A 95 15.52 -13.89 6.56
C ASP A 95 14.96 -13.49 5.18
N GLU A 96 13.67 -13.18 5.06
CA GLU A 96 13.06 -12.66 3.83
C GLU A 96 13.53 -11.23 3.52
N ILE A 97 13.61 -10.38 4.55
CA ILE A 97 14.14 -9.01 4.44
C ILE A 97 15.61 -9.02 4.01
N LEU A 98 16.40 -9.94 4.58
CA LEU A 98 17.81 -10.12 4.21
C LEU A 98 17.97 -10.77 2.83
N ALA A 99 16.99 -11.55 2.39
CA ALA A 99 16.93 -12.15 1.07
C ALA A 99 16.14 -11.31 0.06
N TYR A 100 15.94 -10.02 0.32
CA TYR A 100 15.22 -9.13 -0.60
C TYR A 100 15.82 -9.23 -2.00
N GLU A 101 15.06 -9.81 -2.92
CA GLU A 101 15.38 -9.84 -4.34
C GLU A 101 14.42 -8.90 -5.08
N PRO A 102 14.93 -8.03 -5.96
CA PRO A 102 14.08 -7.10 -6.68
C PRO A 102 13.05 -7.79 -7.56
N THR A 103 11.79 -7.40 -7.40
CA THR A 103 10.68 -7.91 -8.20
C THR A 103 10.72 -7.32 -9.61
N HIS A 104 9.90 -7.86 -10.52
CA HIS A 104 9.73 -7.28 -11.86
C HIS A 104 9.16 -5.85 -11.81
N THR A 105 8.37 -5.53 -10.80
CA THR A 105 7.79 -4.19 -10.61
C THR A 105 8.87 -3.18 -10.24
N ASP A 106 9.78 -3.55 -9.34
CA ASP A 106 10.88 -2.69 -8.89
C ASP A 106 11.81 -2.36 -10.05
N LYS A 107 12.18 -3.38 -10.84
CA LYS A 107 13.02 -3.20 -12.03
C LYS A 107 12.38 -2.24 -13.04
N ALA A 108 11.06 -2.31 -13.24
CA ALA A 108 10.36 -1.39 -14.14
C ALA A 108 10.36 0.05 -13.61
N VAL A 109 10.24 0.25 -12.30
CA VAL A 109 10.37 1.58 -11.68
C VAL A 109 11.80 2.11 -11.83
N TRP A 110 12.80 1.26 -11.63
CA TRP A 110 14.20 1.63 -11.81
C TRP A 110 14.56 1.89 -13.26
N ASP A 111 13.95 1.20 -14.22
CA ASP A 111 14.02 1.52 -15.64
C ASP A 111 13.57 2.96 -15.92
N VAL A 112 12.41 3.34 -15.38
CA VAL A 112 11.89 4.70 -15.53
C VAL A 112 12.82 5.72 -14.88
N ALA A 113 13.32 5.43 -13.67
CA ALA A 113 14.26 6.30 -12.96
C ALA A 113 15.59 6.45 -13.73
N TRP A 114 16.13 5.35 -14.24
CA TRP A 114 17.31 5.32 -15.10
C TRP A 114 17.12 6.18 -16.33
N GLU A 115 15.94 6.08 -16.96
CA GLU A 115 15.66 6.88 -18.14
C GLU A 115 15.57 8.40 -17.83
N ALA A 116 15.10 8.76 -16.64
CA ALA A 116 14.92 10.16 -16.23
C ALA A 116 16.23 10.93 -15.94
N ILE A 117 17.28 10.27 -15.44
CA ILE A 117 18.52 10.95 -14.98
C ILE A 117 19.48 11.40 -16.10
N GLY A 118 19.19 11.02 -17.35
CA GLY A 118 19.93 11.44 -18.54
C GLY A 118 21.33 10.82 -18.73
N PRO A 119 21.90 10.87 -19.95
CA PRO A 119 23.05 10.04 -20.32
C PRO A 119 24.35 10.34 -19.55
N ALA A 120 24.56 11.59 -19.13
CA ALA A 120 25.76 11.98 -18.40
C ALA A 120 25.77 11.41 -16.98
N GLN A 121 24.61 11.41 -16.31
CA GLN A 121 24.46 10.84 -14.97
C GLN A 121 24.54 9.31 -15.01
N ARG A 122 23.88 8.66 -15.98
CA ARG A 122 23.99 7.21 -16.22
C ARG A 122 25.46 6.76 -16.34
N LYS A 123 26.24 7.46 -17.17
CA LYS A 123 27.69 7.20 -17.31
C LYS A 123 28.49 7.43 -16.03
N ARG A 124 28.06 8.37 -15.17
CA ARG A 124 28.70 8.59 -13.87
C ARG A 124 28.44 7.41 -12.95
N ILE A 125 27.17 7.00 -12.83
CA ILE A 125 26.76 5.86 -11.98
C ILE A 125 27.49 4.59 -12.40
N CYS A 126 27.54 4.26 -13.71
CA CYS A 126 28.25 3.06 -14.16
C CYS A 126 29.75 3.07 -13.83
N ARG A 127 30.42 4.22 -13.99
CA ARG A 127 31.83 4.33 -13.61
C ARG A 127 32.04 4.23 -12.10
N GLU A 128 31.09 4.70 -11.32
CA GLU A 128 31.13 4.64 -9.86
C GLU A 128 30.93 3.20 -9.40
N ILE A 129 29.94 2.50 -9.95
CA ILE A 129 29.74 1.06 -9.75
C ILE A 129 31.00 0.27 -10.11
N GLU A 130 31.63 0.55 -11.27
CA GLU A 130 32.88 -0.13 -11.66
C GLU A 130 34.04 0.17 -10.71
N ALA A 131 34.09 1.37 -10.12
CA ALA A 131 35.18 1.80 -9.25
C ALA A 131 35.04 1.33 -7.80
N THR A 132 33.82 1.33 -7.26
CA THR A 132 33.55 1.10 -5.83
C THR A 132 32.64 -0.10 -5.56
N GLY A 133 32.04 -0.68 -6.59
CA GLY A 133 31.07 -1.76 -6.48
C GLY A 133 29.62 -1.27 -6.31
N ALA A 134 28.66 -2.11 -6.71
CA ALA A 134 27.23 -1.82 -6.59
C ALA A 134 26.78 -1.61 -5.14
N GLU A 135 27.34 -2.34 -4.18
CA GLU A 135 26.99 -2.21 -2.75
C GLU A 135 27.20 -0.78 -2.23
N ALA A 136 28.39 -0.21 -2.45
CA ALA A 136 28.71 1.15 -2.01
C ALA A 136 27.83 2.21 -2.69
N VAL A 137 27.61 2.08 -4.00
CA VAL A 137 26.72 2.98 -4.76
C VAL A 137 25.27 2.82 -4.31
N GLY A 138 24.87 1.61 -3.92
CA GLY A 138 23.53 1.31 -3.43
C GLY A 138 23.18 2.01 -2.14
N VAL A 139 24.12 2.07 -1.19
CA VAL A 139 23.98 2.86 0.05
C VAL A 139 23.73 4.34 -0.29
N ASP A 140 24.52 4.91 -1.20
CA ASP A 140 24.34 6.30 -1.64
C ASP A 140 22.99 6.54 -2.33
N LEU A 141 22.50 5.56 -3.10
CA LEU A 141 21.18 5.61 -3.76
C LEU A 141 20.01 5.48 -2.77
N ALA A 142 20.19 4.73 -1.69
CA ALA A 142 19.21 4.61 -0.60
C ALA A 142 19.11 5.93 0.17
N ASP A 143 20.25 6.48 0.60
CA ASP A 143 20.33 7.75 1.35
C ASP A 143 19.75 8.94 0.57
N GLY A 144 19.88 8.93 -0.76
CA GLY A 144 19.33 9.96 -1.64
C GLY A 144 17.81 9.86 -1.87
N SER A 145 17.16 8.81 -1.39
CA SER A 145 15.75 8.53 -1.67
C SER A 145 14.89 8.59 -0.42
N ALA A 146 13.78 9.32 -0.50
CA ALA A 146 12.86 9.52 0.61
C ALA A 146 12.12 8.21 0.93
N GLY A 147 12.73 7.38 1.78
CA GLY A 147 12.09 6.22 2.39
C GLY A 147 12.46 4.84 1.81
N ARG A 148 13.46 4.73 0.94
CA ARG A 148 13.92 3.39 0.50
C ARG A 148 14.95 2.83 1.48
N GLY A 149 14.85 1.54 1.74
CA GLY A 149 15.83 0.83 2.56
C GLY A 149 17.17 0.66 1.85
N GLU A 150 18.23 0.48 2.63
CA GLU A 150 19.59 0.21 2.13
C GLU A 150 19.62 -0.97 1.13
N ASN A 151 18.93 -2.07 1.46
CA ASN A 151 18.83 -3.25 0.61
C ASN A 151 18.19 -2.95 -0.75
N GLU A 152 17.21 -2.05 -0.81
CA GLU A 152 16.58 -1.65 -2.07
C GLU A 152 17.55 -0.81 -2.93
N GLY A 153 18.33 0.07 -2.30
CA GLY A 153 19.37 0.84 -2.98
C GLY A 153 20.47 -0.05 -3.56
N ILE A 154 20.94 -1.03 -2.79
CA ILE A 154 21.92 -2.05 -3.23
C ILE A 154 21.36 -2.85 -4.40
N ALA A 155 20.15 -3.40 -4.27
CA ALA A 155 19.50 -4.14 -5.34
C ALA A 155 19.30 -3.30 -6.61
N GLN A 156 19.02 -1.99 -6.47
CA GLN A 156 18.94 -1.06 -7.60
C GLN A 156 20.30 -0.88 -8.29
N ALA A 157 21.38 -0.72 -7.52
CA ALA A 157 22.73 -0.57 -8.06
C ALA A 157 23.19 -1.85 -8.76
N GLU A 158 22.93 -3.02 -8.19
CA GLU A 158 23.21 -4.33 -8.81
C GLU A 158 22.40 -4.52 -10.10
N TYR A 159 21.15 -4.09 -10.13
CA TYR A 159 20.35 -4.08 -11.35
C TYR A 159 20.98 -3.19 -12.43
N TYR A 160 21.43 -1.98 -12.08
CA TYR A 160 22.12 -1.11 -13.04
C TYR A 160 23.44 -1.70 -13.53
N GLU A 161 24.23 -2.30 -12.64
CA GLU A 161 25.46 -3.01 -13.02
C GLU A 161 25.18 -4.10 -14.07
N ASN A 162 24.20 -4.96 -13.79
CA ASN A 162 23.94 -6.15 -14.61
C ASN A 162 23.22 -5.84 -15.93
N GLU A 163 22.32 -4.85 -15.95
CA GLU A 163 21.38 -4.65 -17.05
C GLU A 163 21.59 -3.33 -17.83
N LYS A 164 22.38 -2.39 -17.29
CA LYS A 164 22.50 -1.03 -17.88
C LYS A 164 23.89 -0.60 -18.31
N CYS A 165 24.96 -1.05 -17.65
CA CYS A 165 26.28 -0.38 -17.68
C CYS A 165 27.28 -0.78 -18.79
#